data_AF-A0A1W5CSB9-F1
#
_entry.id   AF-A0A1W5CSB9-F1
#
_cell.length_a   1.000
_cell.length_b   1.000
_cell.length_c   1.000
_cell.angle_alpha   90.00
_cell.angle_beta   90.00
_cell.angle_gamma   90.00
#
_symmetry.space_group_name_H-M   'P 1'
#
loop_
_entity.id
_entity.type
_entity.pdbx_description
1 polymer ?
#
loop_
_entity_poly.entity_id
_entity_poly.type
_entity_poly.pdbx_seq_one_letter_code
_entity_poly.pdbx_strand_id
1 'polypeptide(L)'
;MPEVAQTPAFKKAIEDSRKLKSMPTNDELLELYALFKQGSGHKIEEAEAPGMFDLKGKAKLKAWKKVADEKTTPDKAQKDYVALVEQLKNRLGTQ
;
A
#
# COMPACT_ATOMS: atom_id res chain seq x y z
N MET A 1 -9.17 18.43 6.75
CA MET A 1 -8.35 17.23 6.51
C MET A 1 -9.33 16.11 6.16
N PRO A 2 -9.29 15.47 4.99
CA PRO A 2 -10.23 14.37 4.72
C PRO A 2 -9.76 13.18 5.55
N GLU A 3 -10.33 13.04 6.74
CA GLU A 3 -10.16 11.86 7.59
C GLU A 3 -10.90 10.72 6.92
N VAL A 4 -10.20 10.04 6.01
CA VAL A 4 -10.74 8.81 5.45
C VAL A 4 -10.84 7.80 6.59
N ALA A 5 -12.06 7.38 6.90
CA ALA A 5 -12.30 6.34 7.90
C ALA A 5 -11.56 5.06 7.50
N GLN A 6 -10.48 4.73 8.21
CA GLN A 6 -9.75 3.48 8.04
C GLN A 6 -10.59 2.33 8.61
N THR A 7 -10.96 1.39 7.74
CA THR A 7 -11.73 0.21 8.16
C THR A 7 -10.93 -0.65 9.15
N PRO A 8 -11.62 -1.36 10.06
CA PRO A 8 -10.96 -2.27 11.00
C PRO A 8 -10.19 -3.39 10.29
N ALA A 9 -10.70 -3.85 9.14
CA ALA A 9 -10.02 -4.84 8.30
C ALA A 9 -8.67 -4.32 7.79
N PHE A 10 -8.62 -3.06 7.33
CA PHE A 10 -7.39 -2.43 6.87
C PHE A 10 -6.36 -2.27 7.99
N LYS A 11 -6.78 -1.83 9.19
CA LYS A 11 -5.89 -1.74 10.36
C LYS A 11 -5.30 -3.12 10.71
N LYS A 12 -6.14 -4.16 10.72
CA LYS A 12 -5.70 -5.53 10.97
C LYS A 12 -4.72 -6.01 9.90
N ALA A 13 -5.00 -5.72 8.63
CA ALA A 13 -4.09 -6.04 7.53
C ALA A 13 -2.74 -5.31 7.67
N ILE A 14 -2.72 -4.05 8.14
CA ILE A 14 -1.46 -3.34 8.40
C ILE A 14 -0.66 -4.08 9.48
N GLU A 15 -1.29 -4.45 10.59
CA GLU A 15 -0.64 -5.22 11.64
C GLU A 15 -0.14 -6.58 11.15
N ASP A 16 -0.98 -7.30 10.39
CA ASP A 16 -0.64 -8.60 9.81
C ASP A 16 0.53 -8.49 8.83
N SER A 17 0.56 -7.42 8.00
CA SER A 17 1.67 -7.16 7.08
C SER A 17 3.00 -6.99 7.80
N ARG A 18 2.97 -6.45 9.02
CA ARG A 18 4.16 -6.28 9.89
C ARG A 18 4.53 -7.57 10.63
N LYS A 19 3.62 -8.53 10.72
CA LYS A 19 3.79 -9.85 11.35
C LYS A 19 4.13 -10.97 10.36
N LEU A 20 4.31 -10.64 9.08
CA LEU A 20 4.74 -11.61 8.07
C LEU A 20 6.12 -12.16 8.43
N LYS A 21 6.28 -13.50 8.35
CA LYS A 21 7.56 -14.17 8.65
C LYS A 21 8.65 -13.87 7.64
N SER A 22 8.27 -13.58 6.40
CA SER A 22 9.20 -13.32 5.31
C SER A 22 8.92 -11.95 4.73
N MET A 23 9.99 -11.31 4.23
CA MET A 23 9.85 -10.05 3.52
C MET A 23 9.09 -10.30 2.21
N PRO A 24 8.01 -9.56 1.96
CA PRO A 24 7.37 -9.56 0.64
C PRO A 24 8.36 -9.14 -0.43
N THR A 25 8.02 -9.48 -1.67
CA THR A 25 8.77 -8.99 -2.82
C THR A 25 8.68 -7.47 -2.92
N ASN A 26 9.64 -6.85 -3.62
CA ASN A 26 9.64 -5.40 -3.79
C ASN A 26 8.28 -4.95 -4.35
N ASP A 27 7.78 -5.55 -5.43
CA ASP A 27 6.49 -5.21 -6.04
C ASP A 27 5.32 -5.21 -5.04
N GLU A 28 5.21 -6.24 -4.19
CA GLU A 28 4.18 -6.31 -3.15
C GLU A 28 4.32 -5.19 -2.12
N LEU A 29 5.55 -4.85 -1.71
CA LEU A 29 5.80 -3.69 -0.83
C LEU A 29 5.41 -2.37 -1.50
N LEU A 30 5.60 -2.24 -2.82
CA LEU A 30 5.21 -1.04 -3.58
C LEU A 30 3.68 -0.92 -3.63
N GLU A 31 2.97 -2.02 -3.89
CA GLU A 31 1.51 -2.04 -3.92
C GLU A 31 0.91 -1.76 -2.55
N LEU A 32 1.40 -2.41 -1.49
CA LEU A 32 0.98 -2.11 -0.12
C LEU A 32 1.16 -0.62 0.21
N TYR A 33 2.30 -0.03 -0.16
CA TYR A 33 2.57 1.39 0.07
C TYR A 33 1.59 2.29 -0.70
N ALA A 34 1.38 2.01 -1.99
CA ALA A 34 0.48 2.76 -2.86
C ALA A 34 -0.97 2.75 -2.33
N LEU A 35 -1.47 1.55 -2.03
CA LEU A 35 -2.81 1.32 -1.49
C LEU A 35 -2.96 1.94 -0.11
N PHE A 36 -1.93 1.86 0.75
CA PHE A 36 -1.96 2.48 2.07
C PHE A 36 -2.06 4.01 1.98
N LYS A 37 -1.25 4.63 1.11
CA LYS A 37 -1.28 6.07 0.89
C LYS A 37 -2.64 6.53 0.36
N GLN A 38 -3.18 5.85 -0.65
CA GLN A 38 -4.49 6.17 -1.21
C GLN A 38 -5.62 5.94 -0.19
N GLY A 39 -5.60 4.79 0.50
CA GLY A 39 -6.59 4.40 1.50
C GLY A 39 -6.59 5.29 2.75
N SER A 40 -5.49 5.97 3.03
CA SER A 40 -5.36 6.97 4.09
C SER A 40 -5.69 8.39 3.63
N GLY A 41 -5.98 8.59 2.34
CA GLY A 41 -6.33 9.90 1.76
C GLY A 41 -5.15 10.82 1.45
N HIS A 42 -3.92 10.28 1.38
CA HIS A 42 -2.77 11.07 0.93
C HIS A 42 -2.87 11.36 -0.57
N LYS A 43 -2.42 12.54 -0.97
CA LYS A 43 -2.34 12.90 -2.39
C LYS A 43 -0.98 12.53 -2.94
N ILE A 44 -0.95 12.03 -4.17
CA ILE A 44 0.34 11.75 -4.82
C ILE A 44 1.22 12.98 -5.02
N GLU A 45 0.62 14.16 -5.00
CA GLU A 45 1.35 15.43 -5.01
C GLU A 45 2.25 15.59 -3.77
N GLU A 46 1.94 14.91 -2.66
CA GLU A 46 2.76 14.84 -1.44
C GLU A 46 3.84 13.76 -1.51
N ALA A 47 3.88 12.97 -2.59
CA ALA A 47 4.92 11.98 -2.79
C ALA A 47 6.24 12.67 -3.12
N GLU A 48 7.24 12.50 -2.27
CA GLU A 48 8.59 12.96 -2.58
C GLU A 48 9.09 12.32 -3.88
N ALA A 49 9.53 13.18 -4.80
CA ALA A 49 10.11 12.74 -6.05
C ALA A 49 11.42 11.99 -5.75
N PRO A 50 11.49 10.69 -6.06
CA PRO A 50 12.67 9.89 -5.78
C PRO A 50 13.84 10.39 -6.62
N GLY A 51 15.03 10.42 -6.01
CA GLY A 51 16.25 10.86 -6.67
C GLY A 51 16.54 10.08 -7.96
N MET A 52 17.35 10.66 -8.86
CA MET A 52 17.59 10.10 -10.20
C MET A 52 18.08 8.63 -10.17
N PHE A 53 18.82 8.26 -9.13
CA PHE A 53 19.40 6.93 -8.87
C PHE A 53 18.52 6.00 -8.01
N ASP A 54 17.41 6.48 -7.46
CA ASP A 54 16.54 5.69 -6.60
C ASP A 54 15.46 4.96 -7.42
N LEU A 55 15.85 3.81 -7.98
CA LEU A 55 14.96 2.95 -8.77
C LEU A 55 13.79 2.41 -7.92
N LYS A 56 14.03 2.13 -6.64
CA LYS A 56 12.99 1.63 -5.72
C LYS A 56 11.98 2.72 -5.41
N GLY A 57 12.45 3.93 -5.12
CA GLY A 57 11.61 5.11 -4.93
C GLY A 57 10.78 5.41 -6.17
N LYS A 58 11.37 5.35 -7.37
CA LYS A 58 10.64 5.50 -8.64
C LYS A 58 9.53 4.47 -8.80
N ALA A 59 9.80 3.23 -8.42
CA ALA A 59 8.80 2.18 -8.48
C ALA A 59 7.66 2.41 -7.46
N LYS A 60 7.96 2.87 -6.24
CA LYS A 60 6.94 3.25 -5.23
C LYS A 60 6.04 4.36 -5.75
N LEU A 61 6.66 5.42 -6.26
CA LEU A 61 5.95 6.55 -6.84
C LEU A 61 5.08 6.10 -8.01
N LYS A 62 5.60 5.24 -8.90
CA LYS A 62 4.86 4.71 -10.05
C LYS A 62 3.65 3.87 -9.62
N ALA A 63 3.80 2.99 -8.63
CA ALA A 63 2.71 2.18 -8.09
C ALA A 63 1.62 3.07 -7.49
N TRP A 64 2.01 4.05 -6.67
CA TRP A 64 1.05 5.01 -6.12
C TRP A 64 0.39 5.86 -7.20
N LYS A 65 1.16 6.27 -8.22
CA LYS A 65 0.64 7.03 -9.35
C LYS A 65 -0.41 6.27 -10.09
N LYS A 66 -0.19 4.98 -10.34
CA LYS A 66 -1.18 4.12 -10.97
C LYS A 66 -2.49 4.09 -10.18
N VAL A 67 -2.43 3.83 -8.86
CA VAL A 67 -3.61 3.79 -7.99
C VAL A 67 -4.35 5.14 -7.93
N ALA A 68 -3.60 6.25 -7.87
CA ALA A 68 -4.13 7.59 -7.86
C ALA A 68 -4.77 7.99 -9.21
N ASP A 69 -4.16 7.60 -10.33
CA ASP A 69 -4.63 7.85 -11.69
C ASP A 69 -5.91 7.05 -11.99
N GLU A 70 -6.02 5.82 -11.44
CA GLU A 70 -7.24 5.00 -11.46
C GLU A 70 -8.39 5.59 -10.64
N LYS A 71 -8.22 6.78 -10.02
CA LYS A 71 -9.19 7.43 -9.13
C LYS A 71 -9.72 6.47 -8.06
N THR A 72 -8.84 5.61 -7.57
CA THR A 72 -9.19 4.59 -6.60
C THR A 72 -9.73 5.26 -5.35
N THR A 73 -10.99 4.99 -5.00
CA THR A 73 -11.56 5.52 -3.77
C THR A 73 -10.81 4.91 -2.59
N PRO A 74 -10.70 5.64 -1.47
CA PRO A 74 -10.05 5.11 -0.29
C PRO A 74 -10.62 3.77 0.18
N ASP A 75 -11.94 3.59 0.09
CA ASP A 75 -12.61 2.32 0.41
C ASP A 75 -12.09 1.15 -0.44
N LYS A 76 -11.92 1.39 -1.75
CA LYS A 76 -11.40 0.38 -2.67
C LYS A 76 -9.92 0.09 -2.38
N ALA A 77 -9.12 1.13 -2.16
CA ALA A 77 -7.71 0.96 -1.82
C ALA A 77 -7.52 0.15 -0.52
N GLN A 78 -8.38 0.37 0.48
CA GLN A 78 -8.37 -0.42 1.71
C GLN A 78 -8.74 -1.89 1.47
N LYS A 79 -9.76 -2.17 0.63
CA LYS A 79 -10.13 -3.54 0.26
C LYS A 79 -9.03 -4.28 -0.48
N ASP A 80 -8.43 -3.62 -1.47
CA ASP A 80 -7.31 -4.18 -2.24
C ASP A 80 -6.09 -4.43 -1.33
N TYR A 81 -5.83 -3.52 -0.37
CA TYR A 81 -4.75 -3.71 0.61
C TYR A 81 -4.99 -4.95 1.48
N VAL A 82 -6.22 -5.13 1.98
CA VAL A 82 -6.59 -6.30 2.79
C VAL A 82 -6.40 -7.58 1.98
N ALA A 83 -6.90 -7.62 0.74
CA ALA A 83 -6.75 -8.78 -0.13
C ALA A 83 -5.28 -9.11 -0.39
N LEU A 84 -4.45 -8.10 -0.66
CA LEU A 84 -3.01 -8.28 -0.87
C LEU A 84 -2.33 -8.84 0.38
N VAL A 85 -2.61 -8.27 1.56
CA VAL A 85 -2.08 -8.80 2.81
C VAL A 85 -2.53 -10.25 3.05
N GLU A 86 -3.80 -10.59 2.83
CA GLU A 86 -4.24 -11.97 2.97
C GLU A 86 -3.51 -12.93 2.02
N GLN A 87 -3.26 -12.53 0.78
CA GLN A 87 -2.41 -13.30 -0.13
C GLN A 87 -0.99 -13.45 0.39
N LEU A 88 -0.39 -12.38 0.90
CA LEU A 88 0.94 -12.39 1.51
C LEU A 88 1.02 -13.31 2.72
N LYS A 89 0.01 -13.27 3.60
CA LYS A 89 -0.08 -14.16 4.76
C LYS A 89 -0.15 -15.62 4.33
N ASN A 90 -0.96 -15.94 3.31
CA ASN A 90 -1.04 -17.30 2.78
C ASN A 90 0.26 -17.74 2.11
N ARG A 91 0.98 -16.83 1.44
CA ARG A 91 2.19 -17.14 0.68
C ARG A 91 3.44 -17.23 1.56
N LEU A 92 3.58 -16.32 2.51
CA LEU A 92 4.78 -16.13 3.34
C LEU A 92 4.62 -16.74 4.74
N GLY A 93 3.38 -16.96 5.17
CA GLY A 93 3.05 -17.33 6.55
C GLY A 93 3.14 -16.14 7.50
N THR A 94 2.28 -16.15 8.52
CA THR A 94 2.38 -15.25 9.68
C THR A 94 2.95 -15.99 10.88
N GLN A 95 3.78 -15.32 11.68
CA GLN A 95 4.31 -15.88 12.92
C GLN A 95 3.36 -15.70 14.09
#